data_AF-Q68DF0-F1
#
_entry.id   AF-Q68DF0-F1
#
_cell.length_a   1.000
_cell.length_b   1.000
_cell.length_c   1.000
_cell.angle_alpha   90.00
_cell.angle_beta   90.00
_cell.angle_gamma   90.00
#
_symmetry.space_group_name_H-M   'P 1'
#
loop_
_entity.id
_entity.type
_entity.pdbx_description
1 polymer ?
#
loop_
_entity_poly.entity_id
_entity_poly.type
_entity_poly.pdbx_seq_one_letter_code
_entity_poly.pdbx_strand_id
1 'polypeptide(L)'
;LRYEEKATKDLERYNSQMKRAIEQESQMSLKDGRKKIKPTSAWNLAQKHKLKTSLSNQPKLDELLQSQIEKRRSQNIKMVQIPFSMKNLKINFKKQNKVDLEEKDEPCLIHNLRFPDAWLMTSKTEVMLLNPYRVEEALLFKRLLENHKLPAEPLEKPIMLTE
;
A
#
# COMPACT_ATOMS: atom_id res chain seq x y z
N LEU A 1 13.12 -24.32 25.06
CA LEU A 1 13.83 -25.26 24.16
C LEU A 1 12.98 -25.82 23.01
N ARG A 2 11.73 -26.30 23.20
CA ARG A 2 10.94 -26.90 22.08
C ARG A 2 10.58 -25.95 20.92
N TYR A 3 10.49 -24.64 21.16
CA TYR A 3 10.18 -23.66 20.12
C TYR A 3 11.40 -23.25 19.30
N GLU A 4 12.58 -23.19 19.93
CA GLU A 4 13.85 -22.91 19.26
C GLU A 4 14.21 -24.02 18.26
N GLU A 5 14.03 -25.28 18.66
CA GLU A 5 14.27 -26.45 17.81
C GLU A 5 13.30 -26.53 16.62
N LYS A 6 12.10 -25.97 16.78
CA LYS A 6 11.12 -25.88 15.68
C LYS A 6 11.46 -24.75 14.72
N ALA A 7 12.00 -23.64 15.22
CA ALA A 7 12.44 -22.51 14.41
C ALA A 7 13.65 -22.86 13.55
N THR A 8 14.64 -23.57 14.10
CA THR A 8 15.82 -24.01 13.34
C THR A 8 15.43 -24.98 12.22
N LYS A 9 14.53 -25.92 12.50
CA LYS A 9 14.05 -26.90 11.52
C LYS A 9 13.25 -26.26 10.38
N ASP A 10 12.46 -25.22 10.67
CA ASP A 10 11.69 -24.52 9.64
C ASP A 10 12.60 -23.63 8.75
N LEU A 11 13.62 -23.02 9.35
CA LEU A 11 14.65 -22.26 8.62
C LEU A 11 15.45 -23.17 7.67
N GLU A 12 15.87 -24.35 8.13
CA GLU A 12 16.55 -25.34 7.29
C GLU A 12 15.68 -25.82 6.13
N ARG A 13 14.38 -26.00 6.38
CA ARG A 13 13.39 -26.39 5.35
C ARG A 13 13.22 -25.31 4.29
N TYR A 14 13.20 -24.04 4.69
CA TYR A 14 13.16 -22.91 3.76
C TYR A 14 14.43 -22.83 2.92
N ASN A 15 15.60 -22.89 3.55
CA ASN A 15 16.90 -22.84 2.85
C ASN A 15 17.07 -24.00 1.86
N SER A 16 16.61 -25.19 2.21
CA SER A 16 16.65 -26.36 1.33
C SER A 16 15.73 -26.22 0.11
N GLN A 17 14.59 -25.54 0.26
CA GLN A 17 13.69 -25.25 -0.87
C GLN A 17 14.28 -24.16 -1.79
N MET A 18 14.88 -23.13 -1.20
CA MET A 18 15.56 -22.07 -1.97
C MET A 18 16.73 -22.64 -2.78
N LYS A 19 17.57 -23.51 -2.18
CA LYS A 19 18.66 -24.17 -2.92
C LYS A 19 18.14 -25.00 -4.10
N ARG A 20 17.09 -25.81 -3.89
CA ARG A 20 16.48 -26.60 -4.97
C ARG A 20 15.87 -25.75 -6.08
N ALA A 21 15.27 -24.61 -5.76
CA ALA A 21 14.72 -23.70 -6.76
C ALA A 21 15.83 -23.06 -7.62
N ILE A 22 16.94 -22.65 -6.99
CA ILE A 22 18.10 -22.06 -7.69
C ILE A 22 18.82 -23.12 -8.54
N GLU A 23 18.93 -24.36 -8.06
CA GLU A 23 19.47 -25.50 -8.83
C GLU A 23 18.57 -25.85 -10.03
N GLN A 24 17.24 -25.78 -9.89
CA GLN A 24 16.32 -25.99 -11.02
C GLN A 24 16.34 -24.84 -12.03
N GLU A 25 16.50 -23.60 -11.57
CA GLU A 25 16.61 -22.43 -12.45
C GLU A 25 17.92 -22.45 -13.26
N SER A 26 19.02 -22.89 -12.65
CA SER A 26 20.33 -23.06 -13.34
C SER A 26 20.38 -24.26 -14.30
N GLN A 27 19.54 -25.28 -14.11
CA GLN A 27 19.39 -26.39 -15.06
C GLN A 27 18.49 -26.04 -16.27
N MET A 28 17.72 -24.94 -16.21
CA MET A 28 16.81 -24.54 -17.29
C MET A 28 17.42 -23.57 -18.31
N SER A 29 18.66 -23.11 -18.11
CA SER A 29 19.40 -22.33 -19.11
C SER A 29 20.40 -23.22 -19.86
N LEU A 30 19.91 -24.12 -20.70
CA LEU A 30 20.53 -24.56 -21.96
C LEU A 30 19.82 -25.82 -22.47
N LYS A 31 19.38 -25.74 -23.73
CA LYS A 31 19.18 -26.81 -24.71
C LYS A 31 17.72 -27.12 -25.11
N ASP A 32 17.43 -26.55 -26.28
CA ASP A 32 16.48 -26.97 -27.32
C ASP A 32 16.39 -28.51 -27.52
N GLY A 33 15.22 -29.02 -27.91
CA GLY A 33 15.06 -30.34 -28.53
C GLY A 33 14.15 -31.39 -27.86
N ARG A 34 12.90 -31.47 -28.32
CA ARG A 34 12.08 -32.67 -28.64
C ARG A 34 12.17 -33.97 -27.78
N LYS A 35 10.97 -34.35 -27.28
CA LYS A 35 10.36 -35.71 -27.18
C LYS A 35 10.93 -36.73 -26.14
N LYS A 36 10.12 -37.09 -25.14
CA LYS A 36 9.36 -38.37 -24.97
C LYS A 36 8.99 -38.62 -23.49
N ILE A 37 8.01 -39.51 -23.32
CA ILE A 37 7.10 -39.66 -22.17
C ILE A 37 7.48 -40.91 -21.33
N LYS A 38 7.75 -40.72 -20.02
CA LYS A 38 7.41 -41.52 -18.79
C LYS A 38 7.85 -43.02 -18.71
N PRO A 39 7.65 -43.80 -17.60
CA PRO A 39 6.97 -43.55 -16.30
C PRO A 39 7.62 -44.16 -15.02
N THR A 40 7.37 -43.62 -13.81
CA THR A 40 7.16 -44.49 -12.61
C THR A 40 6.29 -43.82 -11.53
N SER A 41 5.21 -44.54 -11.18
CA SER A 41 4.37 -44.55 -9.96
C SER A 41 4.06 -43.22 -9.25
N ALA A 42 2.89 -42.62 -9.46
CA ALA A 42 1.61 -42.98 -8.82
C ALA A 42 1.54 -42.69 -7.31
N TRP A 43 1.16 -41.46 -6.98
CA TRP A 43 0.08 -41.24 -6.00
C TRP A 43 -0.81 -40.12 -6.49
N ASN A 44 -1.93 -40.52 -7.09
CA ASN A 44 -3.05 -39.64 -7.33
C ASN A 44 -3.70 -39.34 -5.98
N LEU A 45 -3.90 -38.08 -5.63
CA LEU A 45 -5.09 -37.73 -4.87
C LEU A 45 -5.54 -36.30 -5.14
N ALA A 46 -6.70 -36.25 -5.80
CA ALA A 46 -7.71 -35.22 -5.74
C ALA A 46 -7.48 -33.87 -6.45
N GLN A 47 -8.46 -33.57 -7.31
CA GLN A 47 -8.84 -32.28 -7.87
C GLN A 47 -7.90 -31.63 -8.88
N LYS A 48 -7.98 -32.17 -10.10
CA LYS A 48 -7.90 -31.34 -11.30
C LYS A 48 -9.10 -30.38 -11.37
N HIS A 49 -9.04 -29.29 -10.60
CA HIS A 49 -9.59 -28.05 -11.14
C HIS A 49 -8.67 -27.65 -12.28
N LYS A 50 -9.18 -27.68 -13.51
CA LYS A 50 -8.57 -26.97 -14.64
C LYS A 50 -8.61 -25.48 -14.28
N LEU A 51 -7.67 -25.02 -13.46
CA LEU A 51 -7.28 -23.63 -13.47
C LEU A 51 -6.64 -23.45 -14.83
N LYS A 52 -7.46 -22.99 -15.78
CA LYS A 52 -6.97 -22.32 -16.96
C LYS A 52 -6.11 -21.18 -16.43
N THR A 53 -4.82 -21.41 -16.29
CA THR A 53 -3.81 -20.38 -16.32
C THR A 53 -3.83 -19.84 -17.75
N SER A 54 -4.89 -19.10 -18.10
CA SER A 54 -4.81 -18.10 -19.16
C SER A 54 -3.83 -17.08 -18.62
N LEU A 55 -2.58 -17.36 -18.94
CA LEU A 55 -1.43 -16.49 -18.90
C LEU A 55 -1.88 -15.09 -19.31
N SER A 56 -1.90 -14.20 -18.33
CA SER A 56 -2.20 -12.77 -18.46
C SER A 56 -3.66 -12.37 -18.68
N ASN A 57 -4.28 -11.78 -17.64
CA ASN A 57 -5.46 -10.91 -17.76
C ASN A 57 -5.09 -9.47 -18.18
N GLN A 58 -3.81 -9.18 -18.48
CA GLN A 58 -3.38 -7.86 -18.93
C GLN A 58 -4.14 -7.36 -20.16
N PRO A 59 -4.43 -8.15 -21.21
CA PRO A 59 -5.16 -7.63 -22.37
C PRO A 59 -6.60 -7.18 -22.03
N LYS A 60 -7.25 -7.80 -21.04
CA LYS A 60 -8.57 -7.34 -20.56
C LYS A 60 -8.47 -6.06 -19.73
N LEU A 61 -7.38 -5.89 -18.97
CA LEU A 61 -7.12 -4.65 -18.24
C LEU A 61 -6.80 -3.52 -19.21
N ASP A 62 -6.02 -3.80 -20.25
CA ASP A 62 -5.70 -2.83 -21.30
C ASP A 62 -6.97 -2.39 -22.06
N GLU A 63 -7.88 -3.31 -22.38
CA GLU A 63 -9.18 -2.99 -23.01
C GLU A 63 -10.09 -2.17 -22.08
N LEU A 64 -10.10 -2.46 -20.77
CA LEU A 64 -10.83 -1.66 -19.79
C LEU A 64 -10.24 -0.25 -19.63
N LEU A 65 -8.91 -0.13 -19.67
CA LEU A 65 -8.22 1.16 -19.60
C LEU A 65 -8.46 1.97 -20.88
N GLN A 66 -8.33 1.35 -22.05
CA GLN A 66 -8.56 1.99 -23.35
C GLN A 66 -10.03 2.43 -23.51
N SER A 67 -11.00 1.59 -23.14
CA SER A 67 -12.42 1.95 -23.19
C SER A 67 -12.78 3.10 -22.25
N GLN A 68 -12.11 3.24 -21.10
CA GLN A 68 -12.24 4.41 -20.23
C GLN A 68 -11.61 5.67 -20.85
N ILE A 69 -10.46 5.54 -21.51
CA ILE A 69 -9.78 6.65 -22.19
C ILE A 69 -10.60 7.16 -23.38
N GLU A 70 -11.18 6.26 -24.19
CA GLU A 70 -12.05 6.62 -25.31
C GLU A 70 -13.38 7.24 -24.85
N LYS A 71 -13.97 6.75 -23.76
CA LYS A 71 -15.12 7.40 -23.11
C LYS A 71 -14.80 8.79 -22.60
N ARG A 72 -13.60 9.02 -22.05
CA ARG A 72 -13.16 10.36 -21.61
C ARG A 72 -12.88 11.31 -22.77
N ARG A 73 -12.40 10.81 -23.93
CA ARG A 73 -12.15 11.63 -25.13
C ARG A 73 -13.42 12.09 -25.84
N SER A 74 -14.49 11.29 -25.77
CA SER A 74 -15.79 11.59 -26.39
C SER A 74 -16.71 12.42 -25.50
N GLN A 75 -16.47 12.44 -24.19
CA GLN A 75 -17.15 13.34 -23.29
C GLN A 75 -16.55 14.74 -23.41
N ASN A 76 -17.35 15.68 -23.90
CA ASN A 76 -17.08 17.11 -23.73
C ASN A 76 -17.16 17.40 -22.23
N ILE A 77 -16.04 17.19 -21.52
CA ILE A 77 -15.93 17.45 -20.09
C ILE A 77 -16.06 18.97 -19.96
N LYS A 78 -17.24 19.43 -19.53
CA LYS A 78 -17.48 20.84 -19.21
C LYS A 78 -16.48 21.25 -18.13
N MET A 79 -15.43 21.94 -18.54
CA MET A 79 -14.42 22.47 -17.64
C MET A 79 -15.04 23.68 -16.94
N VAL A 80 -15.51 23.48 -15.71
CA VAL A 80 -16.03 24.58 -14.88
C VAL A 80 -14.88 25.09 -14.03
N GLN A 81 -14.52 26.36 -14.22
CA GLN A 81 -13.55 27.02 -13.35
C GLN A 81 -14.23 27.31 -12.01
N ILE A 82 -13.88 26.54 -11.00
CA ILE A 82 -14.38 26.75 -9.64
C ILE A 82 -13.44 27.74 -8.94
N PRO A 83 -13.91 28.94 -8.58
CA PRO A 83 -13.08 29.88 -7.85
C PRO A 83 -12.78 29.33 -6.45
N PHE A 84 -11.51 29.34 -6.08
CA PHE A 84 -11.10 29.00 -4.73
C PHE A 84 -11.61 30.04 -3.73
N SER A 85 -12.22 29.59 -2.63
CA SER A 85 -12.71 30.47 -1.56
C SER A 85 -12.41 29.86 -0.19
N MET A 86 -11.55 30.55 0.57
CA MET A 86 -11.23 30.20 1.96
C MET A 86 -12.47 30.16 2.85
N LYS A 87 -13.48 31.01 2.59
CA LYS A 87 -14.72 31.04 3.38
C LYS A 87 -15.51 29.74 3.21
N ASN A 88 -15.64 29.27 1.97
CA ASN A 88 -16.34 28.02 1.66
C ASN A 88 -15.58 26.81 2.24
N LEU A 89 -14.26 26.81 2.15
CA LEU A 89 -13.41 25.77 2.74
C LEU A 89 -13.63 25.67 4.27
N LYS A 90 -13.61 26.79 4.98
CA LYS A 90 -13.87 26.85 6.44
C LYS A 90 -15.27 26.35 6.80
N ILE A 91 -16.28 26.72 6.02
CA ILE A 91 -17.67 26.26 6.22
C ILE A 91 -17.78 24.75 6.04
N ASN A 92 -17.18 24.20 4.98
CA ASN A 92 -17.20 22.76 4.71
C ASN A 92 -16.46 21.96 5.79
N PHE A 93 -15.30 22.44 6.24
CA PHE A 93 -14.56 21.81 7.34
C PHE A 93 -15.40 21.76 8.64
N LYS A 94 -16.07 22.86 8.99
CA LYS A 94 -16.98 22.90 10.14
C LYS A 94 -18.18 21.96 10.00
N LYS A 95 -18.65 21.66 8.79
CA LYS A 95 -19.73 20.68 8.58
C LYS A 95 -19.24 19.25 8.84
N GLN A 96 -18.01 18.94 8.41
CA GLN A 96 -17.43 17.60 8.56
C GLN A 96 -17.03 17.30 10.01
N ASN A 97 -16.46 18.28 10.73
CA ASN A 97 -15.99 18.07 12.12
C ASN A 97 -17.10 17.97 13.18
N LYS A 98 -18.37 18.12 12.81
CA LYS A 98 -19.48 17.98 13.77
C LYS A 98 -19.76 16.53 14.19
N VAL A 99 -19.15 15.56 13.49
CA VAL A 99 -19.51 14.15 13.63
C VAL A 99 -18.77 13.45 14.78
N ASP A 100 -17.61 13.94 15.23
CA ASP A 100 -16.70 13.16 16.10
C ASP A 100 -16.33 13.84 17.43
N LEU A 101 -17.24 14.59 18.04
CA LEU A 101 -16.97 15.30 19.32
C LEU A 101 -17.70 14.72 20.53
N GLU A 102 -18.13 13.46 20.43
CA GLU A 102 -18.57 12.68 21.58
C GLU A 102 -17.39 11.85 22.12
N GLU A 103 -17.18 11.99 23.42
CA GLU A 103 -16.20 11.31 24.28
C GLU A 103 -14.76 11.87 24.33
N LYS A 104 -14.55 12.69 25.37
CA LYS A 104 -13.30 13.30 25.81
C LYS A 104 -12.44 12.30 26.60
N ASP A 105 -11.84 11.35 25.91
CA ASP A 105 -10.69 10.65 26.47
C ASP A 105 -9.43 11.19 25.81
N GLU A 106 -8.47 11.58 26.64
CA GLU A 106 -7.17 12.04 26.17
C GLU A 106 -6.34 10.81 25.78
N PRO A 107 -6.07 10.58 24.48
CA PRO A 107 -5.36 9.40 24.07
C PRO A 107 -3.87 9.59 24.41
N CYS A 108 -3.28 8.61 25.08
CA CYS A 108 -1.89 8.66 25.54
C CYS A 108 -0.96 7.98 24.52
N LEU A 109 0.17 8.63 24.20
CA LEU A 109 1.21 8.05 23.35
C LEU A 109 2.07 7.09 24.17
N ILE A 110 2.10 5.82 23.78
CA ILE A 110 2.92 4.80 24.43
C ILE A 110 4.30 4.73 23.78
N HIS A 111 4.33 4.62 22.45
CA HIS A 111 5.57 4.35 21.74
C HIS A 111 5.56 4.79 20.27
N ASN A 112 6.73 5.20 19.79
CA ASN A 112 6.99 5.50 18.39
C ASN A 112 7.70 4.31 17.74
N LEU A 113 6.98 3.58 16.90
CA LEU A 113 7.54 2.46 16.16
C LEU A 113 8.45 2.99 15.05
N ARG A 114 9.66 2.43 14.96
CA ARG A 114 10.62 2.80 13.92
C ARG A 114 10.35 2.12 12.57
N PHE A 115 9.68 0.97 12.59
CA PHE A 115 9.27 0.25 11.38
C PHE A 115 8.09 -0.67 11.68
N PRO A 116 6.90 -0.45 11.10
CA PRO A 116 6.53 0.70 10.26
C PRO A 116 6.54 2.00 11.10
N ASP A 117 6.80 3.14 10.46
CA ASP A 117 6.79 4.44 11.13
C ASP A 117 5.35 4.79 11.54
N ALA A 118 5.05 4.53 12.82
CA ALA A 118 3.70 4.55 13.36
C ALA A 118 3.71 4.86 14.86
N TRP A 119 2.66 5.50 15.34
CA TRP A 119 2.48 5.82 16.76
C TRP A 119 1.53 4.82 17.41
N LEU A 120 1.99 4.18 18.47
CA LEU A 120 1.17 3.32 19.32
C LEU A 120 0.55 4.18 20.42
N MET A 121 -0.79 4.29 20.40
CA MET A 121 -1.55 5.09 21.36
C MET A 121 -2.56 4.22 22.10
N THR A 122 -2.93 4.63 23.30
CA THR A 122 -4.03 4.03 24.07
C THR A 122 -5.10 5.06 24.39
N SER A 123 -6.36 4.64 24.29
CA SER A 123 -7.50 5.35 24.87
C SER A 123 -8.31 4.37 25.69
N LYS A 124 -8.67 4.71 26.95
CA LYS A 124 -9.42 3.87 27.91
C LYS A 124 -9.14 2.36 27.83
N THR A 125 -9.84 1.65 26.94
CA THR A 125 -9.84 0.20 26.79
C THR A 125 -9.21 -0.30 25.49
N GLU A 126 -8.77 0.60 24.61
CA GLU A 126 -8.31 0.29 23.26
C GLU A 126 -6.87 0.73 23.02
N VAL A 127 -6.14 -0.11 22.29
CA VAL A 127 -4.82 0.19 21.75
C VAL A 127 -4.99 0.49 20.26
N MET A 128 -4.55 1.68 19.85
CA MET A 128 -4.65 2.18 18.49
C MET A 128 -3.26 2.35 17.89
N LEU A 129 -3.17 2.10 16.58
CA LEU A 129 -2.00 2.41 15.80
C LEU A 129 -2.32 3.55 14.83
N LEU A 130 -1.59 4.66 14.96
CA LEU A 130 -1.83 5.87 14.18
C LEU A 130 -0.68 6.12 13.23
N ASN A 131 -1.02 6.67 12.06
CA ASN A 131 -0.05 7.12 11.08
C ASN A 131 0.40 8.56 11.44
N PRO A 132 1.67 8.77 11.84
CA PRO A 132 2.17 10.07 12.25
C PRO A 132 1.98 11.13 11.17
N TYR A 133 2.27 10.81 9.92
CA TYR A 133 2.16 11.72 8.78
C TYR A 133 0.75 12.26 8.60
N ARG A 134 -0.28 11.43 8.83
CA ARG A 134 -1.68 11.87 8.72
C ARG A 134 -2.08 12.78 9.86
N VAL A 135 -1.57 12.54 11.05
CA VAL A 135 -1.81 13.39 12.21
C VAL A 135 -1.12 14.75 12.02
N GLU A 136 0.14 14.75 11.57
CA GLU A 136 0.88 15.97 11.27
C GLU A 136 0.24 16.78 10.14
N GLU A 137 -0.16 16.14 9.05
CA GLU A 137 -0.88 16.76 7.94
C GLU A 137 -2.17 17.44 8.42
N ALA A 138 -2.99 16.75 9.22
CA ALA A 138 -4.21 17.30 9.78
C ALA A 138 -3.93 18.49 10.72
N LEU A 139 -2.88 18.40 11.53
CA LEU A 139 -2.45 19.48 12.43
C LEU A 139 -2.00 20.71 11.65
N LEU A 140 -1.15 20.53 10.63
CA LEU A 140 -0.69 21.60 9.75
C LEU A 140 -1.86 22.23 9.00
N PHE A 141 -2.77 21.42 8.46
CA PHE A 141 -3.97 21.89 7.78
C PHE A 141 -4.82 22.77 8.71
N LYS A 142 -5.07 22.32 9.94
CA LYS A 142 -5.82 23.11 10.93
C LYS A 142 -5.13 24.43 11.25
N ARG A 143 -3.81 24.41 11.50
CA ARG A 143 -3.02 25.62 11.78
C ARG A 143 -3.03 26.60 10.60
N LEU A 144 -2.88 26.10 9.38
CA LEU A 144 -2.95 26.90 8.15
C LEU A 144 -4.33 27.51 7.93
N LEU A 145 -5.40 26.79 8.29
CA LEU A 145 -6.77 27.29 8.20
C LEU A 145 -7.03 28.46 9.17
N GLU A 146 -6.39 28.44 10.34
CA GLU A 146 -6.52 29.46 11.39
C GLU A 146 -5.62 30.67 11.15
N ASN A 147 -4.31 30.47 11.03
CA ASN A 147 -3.30 31.54 11.11
C ASN A 147 -2.66 31.90 9.76
N HIS A 148 -2.91 31.13 8.68
CA HIS A 148 -2.41 31.33 7.30
C HIS A 148 -0.89 31.56 7.12
N LYS A 149 -0.12 31.53 8.20
CA LYS A 149 1.32 31.79 8.26
C LYS A 149 1.97 30.61 8.98
N LEU A 150 2.97 30.02 8.33
CA LEU A 150 3.86 29.07 8.96
C LEU A 150 5.16 29.81 9.32
N PRO A 151 5.81 29.45 10.44
CA PRO A 151 7.18 29.89 10.67
C PRO A 151 8.01 29.39 9.49
N ALA A 152 8.70 30.32 8.83
CA ALA A 152 9.59 30.02 7.73
C ALA A 152 11.03 30.15 8.21
N GLU A 153 11.78 29.07 8.10
CA GLU A 153 13.22 29.09 8.34
C GLU A 153 13.94 29.22 6.98
N PRO A 154 14.93 30.11 6.87
CA PRO A 154 15.71 30.22 5.64
C PRO A 154 16.49 28.93 5.41
N LEU A 155 16.44 28.40 4.19
CA LEU A 155 17.24 27.24 3.81
C LEU A 155 18.70 27.64 3.68
N GLU A 156 19.62 26.84 4.23
CA GLU A 156 21.07 27.07 4.09
C GLU A 156 21.52 27.05 2.62
N LYS A 157 20.88 26.21 1.81
CA LYS A 157 21.12 26.11 0.37
C LYS A 157 19.86 26.53 -0.38
N PRO A 158 19.90 27.57 -1.23
CA PRO A 158 18.76 27.97 -2.01
C PRO A 158 18.42 26.88 -3.04
N ILE A 159 17.12 26.60 -3.19
CA ILE A 159 16.60 25.70 -4.23
C ILE A 159 16.18 26.58 -5.41
N MET A 160 16.84 26.40 -6.56
CA MET A 160 16.45 27.08 -7.80
C MET A 160 15.19 26.40 -8.36
N LEU A 161 14.09 27.15 -8.46
CA LEU A 161 12.89 26.68 -9.14
C LEU A 161 13.09 26.87 -10.64
N THR A 162 13.03 25.79 -11.42
CA THR A 162 12.85 25.86 -12.87
C THR A 162 11.39 26.19 -13.18
N GLU A 163 11.17 27.06 -14.17
CA GLU A 163 9.84 27.38 -14.69
C GLU A 163 9.12 26.19 -15.32
#